data_AF-A0A0L7KR58-F1
#
_entry.id   AF-A0A0L7KR58-F1
#
_cell.length_a   1.000
_cell.length_b   1.000
_cell.length_c   1.000
_cell.angle_alpha   90.00
_cell.angle_beta   90.00
_cell.angle_gamma   90.00
#
_symmetry.space_group_name_H-M   'P 1'
#
loop_
_entity.id
_entity.type
_entity.pdbx_description
1 polymer ?
#
loop_
_entity_poly.entity_id
_entity_poly.type
_entity_poly.pdbx_seq_one_letter_code
_entity_poly.pdbx_strand_id
1 'polypeptide(L)'
;MAFVTLVTLVLACIVLSTIAAPTHNGTITMDLKEVMNKSVCPIRIHIDEDENRIPRRIKTLKCATTPNPMCHLENMKHACCRSLHLDFNMGCVEVTDNVLVRYIGLGDDARLHKYPVAVGCACMIRDQRKAKNDR
;
A
#
# COMPACT_ATOMS: atom_id res chain seq x y z
N MET A 1 7.60 40.40 -52.04
CA MET A 1 6.76 40.52 -50.81
C MET A 1 6.19 39.19 -50.32
N ALA A 2 6.59 38.02 -50.85
CA ALA A 2 6.06 36.72 -50.43
C ALA A 2 6.92 35.99 -49.36
N PHE A 3 8.18 36.40 -49.18
CA PHE A 3 9.10 35.79 -48.21
C PHE A 3 8.88 36.27 -46.78
N VAL A 4 8.47 37.53 -46.60
CA VAL A 4 8.27 38.13 -45.26
C VAL A 4 7.04 37.55 -44.56
N THR A 5 6.00 37.19 -45.31
CA THR A 5 4.77 36.57 -44.80
C THR A 5 4.94 35.10 -44.40
N LEU A 6 5.89 34.39 -45.03
CA LEU A 6 6.17 32.99 -44.72
C LEU A 6 6.97 32.83 -43.42
N VAL A 7 7.91 33.75 -43.18
CA VAL A 7 8.74 33.73 -41.96
C VAL A 7 7.92 34.10 -40.71
N THR A 8 6.96 35.02 -40.82
CA THR A 8 6.10 35.42 -39.70
C THR A 8 5.08 34.34 -39.31
N LEU A 9 4.58 33.57 -40.28
CA LEU A 9 3.68 32.42 -40.02
C LEU A 9 4.39 31.27 -39.30
N VAL A 10 5.64 30.99 -39.66
CA VAL A 10 6.41 29.92 -39.01
C VAL A 10 6.76 30.29 -37.56
N LEU A 11 7.08 31.56 -37.28
CA LEU A 11 7.34 31.99 -35.90
C LEU A 11 6.09 31.94 -35.00
N ALA A 12 4.90 32.24 -35.53
CA ALA A 12 3.66 32.19 -34.75
C ALA A 12 3.30 30.75 -34.28
N CYS A 13 3.60 29.73 -35.08
CA CYS A 13 3.36 28.32 -34.73
C CYS A 13 4.31 27.80 -33.65
N ILE A 14 5.54 28.32 -33.57
CA ILE A 14 6.56 27.86 -32.60
C ILE A 14 6.28 28.44 -31.21
N VAL A 15 5.72 29.65 -31.11
CA VAL A 15 5.39 30.28 -29.81
C VAL A 15 4.13 29.65 -29.17
N LEU A 16 3.21 29.09 -29.97
CA LEU A 16 2.03 28.39 -29.42
C LEU A 16 2.30 26.96 -28.94
N SER A 17 3.44 26.35 -29.28
CA SER A 17 3.73 24.93 -28.95
C SER A 17 4.51 24.74 -27.64
N THR A 18 4.82 25.81 -26.90
CA THR A 18 5.55 25.73 -25.62
C THR A 18 4.66 25.77 -24.37
N ILE A 19 3.33 25.91 -24.51
CA ILE A 19 2.38 25.97 -23.38
C ILE A 19 1.48 24.73 -23.34
N ALA A 20 2.05 23.53 -23.29
CA ALA A 20 1.38 22.33 -22.77
C ALA A 20 2.33 21.12 -22.82
N ALA A 21 3.47 21.20 -22.15
CA ALA A 21 4.00 19.97 -21.58
C ALA A 21 3.09 19.66 -20.38
N PRO A 22 2.29 18.57 -20.38
CA PRO A 22 1.65 18.13 -19.16
C PRO A 22 2.77 17.76 -18.19
N THR A 23 3.11 18.66 -17.30
CA THR A 23 3.90 18.35 -16.12
C THR A 23 3.06 17.34 -15.35
N HIS A 24 3.45 16.07 -15.40
CA HIS A 24 2.86 15.02 -14.59
C HIS A 24 3.29 15.25 -13.12
N ASN A 25 2.86 16.37 -12.55
CA ASN A 25 2.78 16.58 -11.10
C ASN A 25 1.45 15.99 -10.59
N GLY A 26 1.06 14.84 -11.13
CA GLY A 26 0.01 14.04 -10.56
C GLY A 26 0.52 13.48 -9.24
N THR A 27 0.26 14.19 -8.14
CA THR A 27 -0.02 13.49 -6.88
C THR A 27 -1.08 12.47 -7.23
N ILE A 28 -0.67 11.22 -7.42
CA ILE A 28 -1.60 10.11 -7.62
C ILE A 28 -2.32 9.97 -6.28
N THR A 29 -3.40 10.73 -6.13
CA THR A 29 -4.35 10.59 -5.05
C THR A 29 -5.13 9.33 -5.37
N MET A 30 -4.51 8.17 -5.10
CA MET A 30 -5.26 6.92 -5.15
C MET A 30 -6.32 6.99 -4.06
N ASP A 31 -7.59 6.95 -4.46
CA ASP A 31 -8.69 6.84 -3.51
C ASP A 31 -8.46 5.58 -2.67
N LEU A 32 -8.53 5.71 -1.35
CA LEU A 32 -8.38 4.59 -0.43
C LEU A 32 -9.33 3.46 -0.81
N LYS A 33 -10.53 3.77 -1.30
CA LYS A 33 -11.51 2.78 -1.79
C LYS A 33 -10.99 1.96 -2.98
N GLU A 34 -10.22 2.60 -3.85
CA GLU A 34 -9.63 1.96 -5.03
C GLU A 34 -8.45 1.06 -4.62
N VAL A 35 -7.60 1.53 -3.70
CA VAL A 35 -6.49 0.75 -3.13
C VAL A 35 -7.01 -0.47 -2.35
N MET A 36 -8.13 -0.32 -1.63
CA MET A 36 -8.69 -1.40 -0.80
C MET A 36 -9.06 -2.66 -1.59
N ASN A 37 -9.47 -2.50 -2.85
CA ASN A 37 -9.97 -3.59 -3.69
C ASN A 37 -8.99 -4.04 -4.77
N LYS A 38 -8.06 -3.16 -5.19
CA LYS A 38 -7.10 -3.46 -6.27
C LYS A 38 -5.75 -3.99 -5.77
N SER A 39 -5.50 -4.00 -4.47
CA SER A 39 -4.29 -4.57 -3.89
C SER A 39 -4.25 -6.11 -4.03
N VAL A 40 -3.04 -6.66 -4.13
CA VAL A 40 -2.78 -8.12 -4.14
C VAL A 40 -3.35 -8.79 -2.88
N CYS A 41 -3.28 -8.08 -1.76
CA CYS A 41 -3.96 -8.42 -0.52
C CYS A 41 -5.04 -7.39 -0.23
N PRO A 42 -6.31 -7.67 -0.58
CA PRO A 42 -7.41 -6.74 -0.31
C PRO A 42 -7.50 -6.44 1.19
N ILE A 43 -7.80 -5.18 1.51
CA ILE A 43 -7.87 -4.69 2.89
C ILE A 43 -9.29 -4.28 3.25
N ARG A 44 -9.65 -4.49 4.51
CA ARG A 44 -10.89 -4.00 5.13
C ARG A 44 -10.53 -3.05 6.26
N ILE A 45 -11.21 -1.92 6.35
CA ILE A 45 -11.00 -0.98 7.45
C ILE A 45 -11.88 -1.43 8.61
N HIS A 46 -11.27 -1.71 9.75
CA HIS A 46 -11.94 -1.92 11.02
C HIS A 46 -11.70 -0.72 11.93
N ILE A 47 -12.77 -0.18 12.51
CA ILE A 47 -12.70 0.97 13.41
C ILE A 47 -12.82 0.43 14.82
N ASP A 48 -11.71 0.51 15.55
CA ASP A 48 -11.64 0.20 16.98
C ASP A 48 -11.88 1.50 17.76
N GLU A 49 -12.92 1.50 18.58
CA GLU A 49 -13.37 2.67 19.33
C GLU A 49 -13.43 2.38 20.83
N ASP A 50 -12.71 3.19 21.61
CA ASP A 50 -12.63 3.08 23.06
C ASP A 50 -12.76 4.48 23.67
N GLU A 51 -13.82 4.70 24.45
CA GLU A 51 -14.13 6.00 25.05
C GLU A 51 -13.06 6.47 26.05
N ASN A 52 -12.33 5.53 26.64
CA ASN A 52 -11.30 5.80 27.63
C ASN A 52 -9.91 5.93 27.00
N ARG A 53 -9.77 5.88 25.67
CA ARG A 53 -8.48 5.94 24.99
C ARG A 53 -8.30 7.23 24.20
N ILE A 54 -7.08 7.75 24.17
CA ILE A 54 -6.64 8.81 23.27
C ILE A 54 -5.58 8.25 22.31
N PRO A 55 -5.82 8.26 20.97
CA PRO A 55 -7.07 8.64 20.32
C PRO A 55 -8.20 7.61 20.54
N ARG A 56 -9.44 8.10 20.63
CA ARG A 56 -10.63 7.28 20.87
C ARG A 56 -10.89 6.29 19.75
N ARG A 57 -10.72 6.75 18.50
CA ARG A 57 -10.96 5.95 17.29
C ARG A 57 -9.65 5.64 16.61
N ILE A 58 -9.33 4.36 16.47
CA ILE A 58 -8.18 3.86 15.73
C ILE A 58 -8.69 3.05 14.54
N LYS A 59 -8.28 3.44 13.32
CA LYS A 59 -8.56 2.68 12.11
C LYS A 59 -7.46 1.63 11.94
N THR A 60 -7.85 0.37 11.96
CA THR A 60 -6.97 -0.78 11.70
C THR A 60 -7.30 -1.37 10.33
N LEU A 61 -6.30 -1.85 9.60
CA LEU A 61 -6.48 -2.54 8.34
C LEU A 61 -6.46 -4.05 8.57
N LYS A 62 -7.49 -4.75 8.12
CA LYS A 62 -7.62 -6.19 8.21
C LYS A 62 -7.48 -6.81 6.82
N CYS A 63 -6.67 -7.85 6.70
CA CYS A 63 -6.54 -8.55 5.43
C CYS A 63 -7.81 -9.33 5.12
N ALA A 64 -8.26 -9.30 3.87
CA ALA A 64 -9.30 -10.20 3.43
C ALA A 64 -8.80 -11.65 3.54
N THR A 65 -9.67 -12.54 4.00
CA THR A 65 -9.37 -13.97 4.17
C THR A 65 -8.95 -14.64 2.86
N THR A 66 -9.49 -14.16 1.74
CA THR A 66 -9.19 -14.66 0.40
C THR A 66 -8.26 -13.67 -0.32
N PRO A 67 -7.00 -14.04 -0.56
CA PRO A 67 -6.06 -13.20 -1.31
C PRO A 67 -6.50 -13.08 -2.79
N ASN A 68 -6.04 -12.04 -3.49
CA ASN A 68 -6.19 -11.97 -4.94
C ASN A 68 -5.38 -13.13 -5.57
N PRO A 69 -5.85 -13.75 -6.68
CA PRO A 69 -5.06 -14.72 -7.43
C PRO A 69 -3.64 -14.26 -7.77
N MET A 70 -3.39 -12.94 -7.89
CA MET A 70 -2.06 -12.34 -8.05
C MET A 70 -1.08 -12.71 -6.93
N CYS A 71 -1.56 -12.99 -5.70
CA CYS A 71 -0.73 -13.48 -4.60
C CYS A 71 -0.32 -14.95 -4.79
N HIS A 72 -1.07 -15.70 -5.60
CA HIS A 72 -0.77 -17.09 -5.95
C HIS A 72 -0.10 -17.24 -7.31
N LEU A 73 -0.13 -16.20 -8.16
CA LEU A 73 0.28 -16.28 -9.56
C LEU A 73 1.80 -16.30 -9.73
N GLU A 74 2.24 -17.48 -10.16
CA GLU A 74 3.45 -17.96 -10.85
C GLU A 74 4.21 -17.04 -11.84
N ASN A 75 4.17 -15.71 -11.74
CA ASN A 75 5.02 -14.86 -12.60
C ASN A 75 6.50 -14.86 -12.21
N MET A 76 6.94 -15.80 -11.38
CA MET A 76 8.37 -16.08 -11.17
C MET A 76 8.92 -16.94 -12.33
N LYS A 77 8.86 -16.39 -13.55
CA LYS A 77 9.44 -17.00 -14.77
C LYS A 77 10.98 -16.98 -14.77
N HIS A 78 11.60 -16.47 -13.71
CA HIS A 78 13.05 -16.42 -13.58
C HIS A 78 13.60 -17.78 -13.14
N ALA A 79 14.56 -18.30 -13.92
CA ALA A 79 15.15 -19.63 -13.74
C ALA A 79 15.71 -19.90 -12.32
N CYS A 80 16.13 -18.85 -11.60
CA CYS A 80 16.60 -18.94 -10.21
C CYS A 80 15.51 -19.41 -9.23
N CYS A 81 14.24 -19.05 -9.48
CA CYS A 81 13.13 -19.37 -8.57
C CYS A 81 12.51 -20.75 -8.89
N ARG A 82 12.66 -21.21 -10.14
CA ARG A 82 12.01 -22.42 -10.70
C ARG A 82 12.34 -23.73 -9.96
N SER A 83 13.51 -23.85 -9.36
CA SER A 83 13.96 -25.04 -8.62
C SER A 83 13.54 -25.05 -7.15
N LEU A 84 13.03 -23.93 -6.62
CA LEU A 84 12.56 -23.82 -5.23
C LEU A 84 11.04 -24.05 -5.10
N HIS A 85 10.28 -24.04 -6.19
CA HIS A 85 8.80 -23.94 -6.20
C HIS A 85 8.00 -25.24 -5.95
N LEU A 86 8.57 -26.25 -5.31
CA LEU A 86 7.76 -27.36 -4.82
C LEU A 86 7.17 -26.96 -3.44
N ASP A 87 5.89 -26.56 -3.47
CA ASP A 87 4.98 -26.39 -2.31
C ASP A 87 5.15 -25.15 -1.41
N PHE A 88 5.25 -23.95 -1.98
CA PHE A 88 5.08 -22.72 -1.19
C PHE A 88 3.64 -22.23 -1.16
N ASN A 89 3.02 -22.28 0.01
CA ASN A 89 1.73 -21.64 0.26
C ASN A 89 1.93 -20.13 0.46
N MET A 90 1.57 -19.32 -0.52
CA MET A 90 1.52 -17.86 -0.36
C MET A 90 0.22 -17.44 0.32
N GLY A 91 0.26 -16.40 1.15
CA GLY A 91 -0.91 -15.87 1.82
C GLY A 91 -0.75 -14.43 2.27
N CYS A 92 -1.87 -13.76 2.48
CA CYS A 92 -1.89 -12.41 3.01
C CYS A 92 -1.68 -12.42 4.53
N VAL A 93 -0.78 -11.55 4.98
CA VAL A 93 -0.52 -11.29 6.40
C VAL A 93 -0.70 -9.82 6.72
N GLU A 94 -1.12 -9.53 7.95
CA GLU A 94 -1.23 -8.17 8.45
C GLU A 94 0.16 -7.62 8.77
N VAL A 95 0.45 -6.42 8.28
CA VAL A 95 1.62 -5.64 8.66
C VAL A 95 1.22 -4.77 9.84
N THR A 96 1.93 -4.91 10.96
CA THR A 96 1.61 -4.23 12.22
C THR A 96 2.65 -3.19 12.56
N ASP A 97 2.21 -2.04 13.06
CA ASP A 97 3.05 -1.03 13.68
C ASP A 97 2.54 -0.72 15.10
N ASN A 98 3.37 -0.14 15.95
CA ASN A 98 2.99 0.28 17.29
C ASN A 98 2.74 1.78 17.33
N VAL A 99 1.52 2.16 17.73
CA VAL A 99 1.19 3.55 18.04
C VAL A 99 1.18 3.76 19.55
N LEU A 100 1.41 5.00 19.99
CA LEU A 100 1.30 5.36 21.40
C LEU A 100 -0.13 5.81 21.69
N VAL A 101 -0.75 5.21 22.70
CA VAL A 101 -2.08 5.57 23.19
C VAL A 101 -2.01 5.93 24.66
N ARG A 102 -2.93 6.79 25.10
CA ARG A 102 -3.11 7.13 26.52
C ARG A 102 -4.49 6.71 26.96
N TYR A 103 -4.60 6.07 28.12
CA TYR A 103 -5.89 5.75 28.72
C TYR A 103 -6.26 6.79 29.79
N ILE A 104 -7.53 7.19 29.81
CA ILE A 104 -8.13 8.14 30.76
C ILE A 104 -8.85 7.33 31.84
N GLY A 105 -8.84 7.79 33.08
CA GLY A 105 -9.63 7.20 34.17
C GLY A 105 -8.95 6.04 34.91
N LEU A 106 -7.73 5.65 34.55
CA LEU A 106 -6.96 4.59 35.24
C LEU A 106 -6.15 5.06 36.46
N GLY A 107 -6.33 6.31 36.91
CA GLY A 107 -5.66 6.88 38.09
C GLY A 107 -4.15 7.08 37.91
N ASP A 108 -3.70 8.34 37.88
CA ASP A 108 -2.31 8.85 37.79
C ASP A 108 -1.30 8.25 36.77
N ASP A 109 -1.55 7.12 36.15
CA ASP A 109 -0.74 6.61 35.05
C ASP A 109 -1.22 7.21 33.73
N ALA A 110 -0.89 8.49 33.56
CA ALA A 110 -0.84 9.18 32.26
C ALA A 110 0.25 8.61 31.32
N ARG A 111 0.60 7.32 31.47
CA ARG A 111 1.67 6.68 30.73
C ARG A 111 1.19 6.40 29.31
N LEU A 112 2.11 6.56 28.36
CA LEU A 112 1.89 6.16 26.98
C LEU A 112 2.05 4.64 26.88
N HIS A 113 1.05 3.97 26.32
CA HIS A 113 1.04 2.55 26.07
C HIS A 113 1.30 2.29 24.59
N LYS A 114 2.10 1.28 24.27
CA LYS A 114 2.24 0.77 22.91
C LYS A 114 0.99 -0.03 22.56
N TYR A 115 0.33 0.34 21.47
CA TYR A 115 -0.85 -0.32 20.95
C TYR A 115 -0.57 -0.82 19.53
N PRO A 116 -0.66 -2.14 19.27
CA PRO A 116 -0.40 -2.68 17.95
C PRO A 116 -1.58 -2.36 17.02
N VAL A 117 -1.27 -1.76 15.87
CA VAL A 117 -2.23 -1.39 14.83
C VAL A 117 -1.81 -2.08 13.54
N ALA A 118 -2.72 -2.83 12.94
CA ALA A 118 -2.51 -3.32 11.59
C ALA A 118 -2.64 -2.15 10.60
N VAL A 119 -1.54 -1.84 9.90
CA VAL A 119 -1.40 -0.68 9.01
C VAL A 119 -1.38 -1.07 7.53
N GLY A 120 -1.39 -2.37 7.22
CA GLY A 120 -1.35 -2.86 5.85
C GLY A 120 -1.45 -4.39 5.75
N CYS A 121 -1.44 -4.87 4.51
CA CYS A 121 -1.39 -6.30 4.21
C CYS A 121 -0.32 -6.58 3.16
N ALA A 122 0.42 -7.67 3.37
CA ALA A 122 1.46 -8.12 2.45
C ALA A 122 1.21 -9.57 2.03
N CYS A 123 1.50 -9.88 0.76
CA CYS A 123 1.52 -11.26 0.29
C CYS A 123 2.90 -11.85 0.62
N MET A 124 2.93 -12.89 1.43
CA MET A 124 4.18 -13.54 1.85
C MET A 124 4.10 -15.05 1.67
N ILE A 125 5.27 -15.68 1.53
CA ILE A 125 5.40 -17.13 1.61
C ILE A 125 5.15 -17.55 3.06
N ARG A 126 4.15 -18.40 3.28
CA ARG A 126 3.95 -19.08 4.57
C ARG A 126 4.82 -20.32 4.59
N ASP A 127 5.99 -20.23 5.22
CA ASP A 127 6.80 -21.41 5.47
C ASP A 127 6.05 -22.33 6.45
N GLN A 128 5.65 -23.52 5.98
CA GLN A 128 5.01 -24.53 6.82
C GLN A 128 6.03 -25.43 7.53
N ARG A 129 7.34 -25.20 7.34
CA ARG A 129 8.36 -25.94 8.07
C ARG A 129 8.43 -25.38 9.50
N LYS A 130 7.75 -26.05 10.42
CA LYS A 130 8.22 -26.08 11.82
C LYS A 130 9.69 -26.44 11.74
N ALA A 131 10.58 -25.56 12.23
CA ALA A 131 11.98 -25.91 12.40
C ALA A 131 12.02 -27.24 13.17
N LYS A 132 12.38 -28.32 12.47
CA LYS A 132 12.63 -29.60 13.10
C LYS A 132 13.87 -29.36 13.94
N ASN A 133 13.67 -29.25 15.25
CA ASN A 133 14.73 -29.10 16.23
C ASN A 133 15.47 -30.45 16.26
N ASP A 134 16.36 -30.67 15.30
CA ASP A 134 17.25 -31.82 15.28
C ASP A 134 18.28 -31.59 16.39
N ARG A 135 18.03 -32.30 17.49
CA ARG A 135 18.89 -32.42 18.68
C ARG A 135 19.84 -33.58 18.49
#